data_AF-X8J4S4-F1
#
_entry.id   AF-X8J4S4-F1
#
_cell.length_a   1.000
_cell.length_b   1.000
_cell.length_c   1.000
_cell.angle_alpha   90.00
_cell.angle_beta   90.00
_cell.angle_gamma   90.00
#
_symmetry.space_group_name_H-M   'P 1'
#
loop_
_entity.id
_entity.type
_entity.pdbx_description
1 polymer ?
#
loop_
_entity_poly.entity_id
_entity_poly.type
_entity_poly.pdbx_seq_one_letter_code
_entity_poly.pdbx_strand_id
1 'polypeptide(L)'
;MRKDAFGSKRLSEEEIESGKKAVMERVRARGVKWEVHVKGFPAGKNTVWSELYTPAGAIVTADSESLPIIVFVKHTGAQSSLKSLLRAAKPKPVHLRRAVVTLLRTTSTRGGKETRPHVKSIPVRQQEFLFDTQSSSSSPGLAISYEDTDPVELDLTFDLQSESNPAKLFTPSFRTPNFQHEFLLTVTLLFVEDEIERFVGRFPVQIVPAAEVDGNQLPAFEEVAGGDAPPTFEESVSA
;
A
#
# COMPACT_ATOMS: atom_id res chain seq x y z
N MET A 1 29.59 -5.83 11.18
CA MET A 1 28.11 -5.83 11.25
C MET A 1 27.60 -4.71 10.36
N ARG A 2 26.85 -5.06 9.31
CA ARG A 2 26.55 -4.16 8.18
C ARG A 2 25.61 -3.04 8.61
N LYS A 3 25.93 -1.86 8.10
CA LYS A 3 25.41 -0.54 8.41
C LYS A 3 24.23 -0.26 7.47
N ASP A 4 23.14 -1.00 7.61
CA ASP A 4 21.88 -0.70 6.92
C ASP A 4 21.00 0.13 7.84
N ALA A 5 21.51 1.29 8.23
CA ALA A 5 20.73 2.28 8.95
C ALA A 5 19.82 2.95 7.90
N PHE A 6 18.59 2.44 7.79
CA PHE A 6 17.50 2.97 6.97
C PHE A 6 17.57 2.62 5.48
N GLY A 7 16.54 1.93 4.99
CA GLY A 7 16.39 1.51 3.61
C GLY A 7 15.12 0.69 3.42
N SER A 8 14.57 0.67 2.20
CA SER A 8 13.46 -0.20 1.82
C SER A 8 14.02 -1.38 1.03
N LYS A 9 13.75 -2.62 1.45
CA LYS A 9 14.14 -3.83 0.71
C LYS A 9 12.90 -4.66 0.42
N ARG A 10 12.72 -5.04 -0.84
CA ARG A 10 11.79 -6.11 -1.23
C ARG A 10 12.49 -7.44 -1.01
N LEU A 11 11.87 -8.36 -0.28
CA LEU A 11 12.44 -9.70 -0.04
C LEU A 11 11.98 -10.69 -1.12
N SER A 12 12.84 -11.64 -1.49
CA SER A 12 12.45 -12.81 -2.30
C SER A 12 11.78 -13.88 -1.44
N GLU A 13 11.09 -14.84 -2.07
CA GLU A 13 10.40 -15.93 -1.34
C GLU A 13 11.38 -16.75 -0.49
N GLU A 14 12.59 -16.99 -0.98
CA GLU A 14 13.63 -17.74 -0.27
C GLU A 14 14.17 -16.99 0.96
N GLU A 15 14.30 -15.67 0.87
CA GLU A 15 14.72 -14.82 1.99
C GLU A 15 13.67 -14.78 3.10
N ILE A 16 12.40 -14.84 2.71
CA ILE A 16 11.26 -14.89 3.63
C ILE A 16 11.21 -16.24 4.36
N GLU A 17 11.45 -17.36 3.64
CA GLU A 17 11.36 -18.72 4.19
C GLU A 17 12.46 -19.05 5.21
N SER A 18 13.69 -18.55 5.01
CA SER A 18 14.82 -18.94 5.87
C SER A 18 14.83 -18.29 7.27
N GLY A 19 14.07 -17.21 7.49
CA GLY A 19 14.20 -16.37 8.69
C GLY A 19 13.03 -16.36 9.66
N LYS A 20 11.79 -16.67 9.24
CA LYS A 20 10.57 -16.32 10.01
C LYS A 20 9.39 -17.29 9.88
N LYS A 21 9.62 -18.55 10.27
CA LYS A 21 8.60 -19.61 10.17
C LYS A 21 7.23 -19.24 10.80
N ALA A 22 7.21 -18.64 12.00
CA ALA A 22 5.97 -18.30 12.71
C ALA A 22 5.17 -17.16 12.06
N VAL A 23 5.83 -16.10 11.61
CA VAL A 23 5.19 -14.99 10.87
C VAL A 23 4.64 -15.52 9.54
N MET A 24 5.42 -16.35 8.86
CA MET A 24 5.02 -16.96 7.60
C MET A 24 3.86 -17.94 7.74
N GLU A 25 3.76 -18.65 8.85
CA GLU A 25 2.62 -19.54 9.11
C GLU A 25 1.32 -18.74 9.26
N ARG A 26 1.34 -17.63 10.02
CA ARG A 26 0.19 -16.73 10.16
C ARG A 26 -0.24 -16.10 8.84
N VAL A 27 0.73 -15.67 8.04
CA VAL A 27 0.48 -15.04 6.74
C VAL A 27 0.03 -16.06 5.68
N ARG A 28 0.60 -17.28 5.69
CA ARG A 28 0.20 -18.38 4.80
C ARG A 28 -1.20 -18.92 5.10
N ALA A 29 -1.62 -18.89 6.36
CA ALA A 29 -2.99 -19.27 6.74
C ALA A 29 -4.07 -18.46 6.01
N ARG A 30 -3.72 -17.28 5.47
CA ARG A 30 -4.62 -16.43 4.68
C ARG A 30 -4.71 -16.81 3.19
N GLY A 31 -3.99 -17.85 2.73
CA GLY A 31 -4.20 -18.48 1.41
C GLY A 31 -3.71 -17.70 0.18
N VAL A 32 -2.96 -16.61 0.36
CA VAL A 32 -2.49 -15.74 -0.73
C VAL A 32 -0.95 -15.82 -0.86
N LYS A 33 -0.41 -15.59 -2.06
CA LYS A 33 1.04 -15.40 -2.27
C LYS A 33 1.40 -13.95 -1.93
N TRP A 34 2.44 -13.73 -1.14
CA TRP A 34 2.75 -12.41 -0.56
C TRP A 34 4.05 -11.82 -1.11
N GLU A 35 4.06 -10.51 -1.31
CA GLU A 35 5.24 -9.66 -1.46
C GLU A 35 5.50 -8.91 -0.16
N VAL A 36 6.78 -8.82 0.22
CA VAL A 36 7.19 -8.21 1.50
C VAL A 36 8.10 -7.02 1.26
N HIS A 37 7.71 -5.87 1.80
CA HIS A 37 8.48 -4.64 1.80
C HIS A 37 8.95 -4.35 3.22
N VAL A 38 10.26 -4.30 3.39
CA VAL A 38 10.87 -4.15 4.70
C VAL A 38 11.54 -2.80 4.81
N LYS A 39 11.25 -2.05 5.88
CA LYS A 39 11.80 -0.71 6.07
C LYS A 39 12.03 -0.36 7.53
N GLY A 40 13.24 0.13 7.81
CA GLY A 40 13.55 0.81 9.07
C GLY A 40 13.35 2.32 8.96
N PHE A 41 12.87 2.95 10.03
CA PHE A 41 12.77 4.41 10.15
C PHE A 41 12.89 4.88 11.61
N PRO A 42 13.24 6.16 11.85
CA PRO A 42 13.19 6.76 13.18
C PRO A 42 11.74 6.83 13.69
N ALA A 43 11.54 6.68 14.99
CA ALA A 43 10.33 7.13 15.69
C ALA A 43 10.75 7.82 17.00
N GLY A 44 10.71 9.15 17.03
CA GLY A 44 11.36 9.96 18.05
C GLY A 44 12.85 9.65 18.19
N LYS A 45 13.28 9.24 19.39
CA LYS A 45 14.67 8.81 19.70
C LYS A 45 14.91 7.32 19.49
N ASN A 46 13.94 6.59 18.96
CA ASN A 46 13.99 5.16 18.77
C ASN A 46 14.04 4.79 17.28
N THR A 47 14.36 3.54 17.00
CA THR A 47 14.36 2.95 15.65
C THR A 47 13.29 1.89 15.57
N VAL A 48 12.42 2.02 14.58
CA VAL A 48 11.34 1.06 14.31
C VAL A 48 11.59 0.40 12.97
N TRP A 49 11.34 -0.90 12.94
CA TRP A 49 11.37 -1.73 11.75
C TRP A 49 9.95 -2.13 11.38
N SER A 50 9.66 -2.08 10.09
CA SER A 50 8.35 -2.44 9.53
C SER A 50 8.51 -3.47 8.42
N GLU A 51 7.56 -4.39 8.33
CA GLU A 51 7.44 -5.36 7.25
C GLU A 51 5.99 -5.35 6.75
N LEU A 52 5.82 -4.82 5.55
CA LEU A 52 4.54 -4.71 4.85
C LEU A 52 4.37 -5.91 3.93
N TYR A 53 3.34 -6.70 4.18
CA TYR A 53 2.93 -7.85 3.39
C TYR A 53 1.72 -7.48 2.55
N THR A 54 1.85 -7.69 1.24
CA THR A 54 0.82 -7.37 0.25
C THR A 54 0.65 -8.53 -0.72
N PRO A 55 -0.53 -8.77 -1.30
CA PRO A 55 -0.70 -9.80 -2.32
C PRO A 55 0.30 -9.61 -3.47
N ALA A 56 1.00 -10.69 -3.85
CA ALA A 56 2.02 -10.65 -4.88
C ALA A 56 1.40 -10.33 -6.24
N GLY A 57 1.98 -9.35 -6.93
CA GLY A 57 1.42 -8.85 -8.19
C GLY A 57 -0.02 -8.33 -8.10
N ALA A 58 -0.49 -7.93 -6.92
CA ALA A 58 -1.88 -7.54 -6.59
C ALA A 58 -2.75 -7.15 -7.81
N ILE A 59 -3.44 -8.14 -8.38
CA ILE A 59 -4.54 -7.95 -9.33
C ILE A 59 -5.83 -7.99 -8.51
N VAL A 60 -6.62 -6.93 -8.61
CA VAL A 60 -7.86 -6.75 -7.89
C VAL A 60 -8.97 -6.62 -8.92
N THR A 61 -9.92 -7.56 -8.90
CA THR A 61 -11.14 -7.41 -9.67
C THR A 61 -11.98 -6.26 -9.10
N ALA A 62 -12.68 -5.52 -9.96
CA ALA A 62 -13.39 -4.30 -9.56
C ALA A 62 -14.53 -4.55 -8.55
N ASP A 63 -15.01 -5.80 -8.46
CA ASP A 63 -16.01 -6.30 -7.51
C ASP A 63 -15.43 -6.84 -6.18
N SER A 64 -14.11 -6.96 -6.06
CA SER A 64 -13.45 -7.37 -4.82
C SER A 64 -13.90 -6.49 -3.64
N GLU A 65 -14.32 -7.09 -2.54
CA GLU A 65 -14.74 -6.35 -1.34
C GLU A 65 -13.58 -5.69 -0.61
N SER A 66 -12.44 -6.38 -0.54
CA SER A 66 -11.28 -5.92 0.21
C SER A 66 -9.97 -6.43 -0.38
N LEU A 67 -8.89 -5.75 -0.03
CA LEU A 67 -7.51 -6.11 -0.34
C LEU A 67 -6.76 -6.32 0.99
N PRO A 68 -6.31 -7.54 1.32
CA PRO A 68 -5.66 -7.78 2.61
C PRO A 68 -4.26 -7.16 2.62
N ILE A 69 -3.96 -6.42 3.69
CA ILE A 69 -2.66 -5.75 3.88
C ILE A 69 -2.27 -5.96 5.33
N ILE A 70 -1.05 -6.44 5.56
CA ILE A 70 -0.57 -6.73 6.92
C ILE A 70 0.73 -5.98 7.13
N VAL A 71 0.88 -5.32 8.27
CA VAL A 71 2.14 -4.68 8.65
C VAL A 71 2.61 -5.24 9.97
N PHE A 72 3.82 -5.79 9.99
CA PHE A 72 4.51 -6.13 11.23
C PHE A 72 5.43 -4.99 11.64
N VAL A 73 5.34 -4.54 12.88
CA VAL A 73 6.15 -3.45 13.42
C VAL A 73 6.95 -3.93 14.62
N LYS A 74 8.24 -3.60 14.66
CA LYS A 74 9.15 -3.96 15.76
C LYS A 74 10.01 -2.80 16.18
N HIS A 75 10.07 -2.53 17.48
CA HIS A 75 11.01 -1.59 18.04
C HIS A 75 12.40 -2.25 18.15
N THR A 76 13.40 -1.71 17.45
CA THR A 76 14.75 -2.28 17.37
C THR A 76 15.79 -1.54 18.21
N GLY A 77 15.35 -0.60 19.04
CA GLY A 77 16.18 0.09 20.04
C GLY A 77 16.39 1.57 19.75
N ALA A 78 17.20 2.22 20.60
CA ALA A 78 17.45 3.66 20.54
C ALA A 78 18.30 4.06 19.31
N GLN A 79 18.07 5.26 18.78
CA GLN A 79 18.94 5.87 17.77
C GLN A 79 20.30 6.16 18.40
N SER A 80 21.36 5.53 17.88
CA SER A 80 22.72 5.70 18.40
C SER A 80 23.28 7.07 18.04
N SER A 81 23.07 8.08 18.89
CA SER A 81 23.87 9.32 18.87
C SER A 81 25.02 9.21 19.88
N LEU A 82 26.24 8.98 19.37
CA LEU A 82 27.55 9.14 20.01
C LEU A 82 27.70 8.77 21.52
N LYS A 83 28.48 7.69 21.75
CA LYS A 83 29.30 7.36 22.94
C LYS A 83 28.97 8.13 24.24
N SER A 84 27.97 7.67 24.99
CA SER A 84 27.90 7.94 26.43
C SER A 84 28.24 6.67 27.19
N LEU A 85 29.33 6.71 27.96
CA LEU A 85 29.86 5.64 28.81
C LEU A 85 29.03 5.39 30.09
N LEU A 86 27.82 5.95 30.18
CA LEU A 86 26.93 5.81 31.32
C LEU A 86 25.79 4.87 30.96
N ARG A 87 25.77 3.71 31.64
CA ARG A 87 24.70 2.71 31.76
C ARG A 87 23.55 2.91 30.78
N ALA A 88 23.59 2.21 29.64
CA ALA A 88 22.57 2.27 28.59
C ALA A 88 21.17 2.12 29.21
N ALA A 89 20.42 3.22 29.25
CA ALA A 89 19.02 3.17 29.66
C ALA A 89 18.26 2.33 28.64
N LYS A 90 17.40 1.41 29.12
CA LYS A 90 16.58 0.58 28.24
C LYS A 90 15.75 1.49 27.30
N PRO A 91 15.67 1.18 26.00
CA PRO A 91 14.84 1.94 25.07
C PRO A 91 13.39 1.98 25.54
N LYS A 92 12.80 3.17 25.61
CA LYS A 92 11.38 3.35 25.99
C LYS A 92 10.47 2.82 24.88
N PRO A 93 9.27 2.30 25.19
CA PRO A 93 8.28 1.95 24.18
C PRO A 93 7.98 3.13 23.24
N VAL A 94 7.66 2.81 21.99
CA VAL A 94 7.10 3.76 21.02
C VAL A 94 5.61 3.51 20.89
N HIS A 95 4.82 4.55 20.62
CA HIS A 95 3.37 4.42 20.57
C HIS A 95 2.86 4.74 19.17
N LEU A 96 2.27 3.76 18.52
CA LEU A 96 1.60 3.93 17.24
C LEU A 96 0.23 4.55 17.48
N ARG A 97 -0.03 5.69 16.84
CA ARG A 97 -1.31 6.40 16.95
C ARG A 97 -2.24 6.09 15.80
N ARG A 98 -1.72 6.08 14.57
CA ARG A 98 -2.52 5.93 13.35
C ARG A 98 -1.75 5.18 12.27
N ALA A 99 -2.45 4.38 11.49
CA ALA A 99 -2.01 3.91 10.18
C ALA A 99 -2.94 4.44 9.09
N VAL A 100 -2.39 4.76 7.92
CA VAL A 100 -3.16 5.22 6.77
C VAL A 100 -2.79 4.38 5.57
N VAL A 101 -3.81 3.85 4.90
CA VAL A 101 -3.71 3.16 3.61
C VAL A 101 -4.35 4.05 2.57
N THR A 102 -3.58 4.48 1.58
CA THR A 102 -4.05 5.37 0.52
C THR A 102 -3.90 4.71 -0.84
N LEU A 103 -5.00 4.65 -1.58
CA LEU A 103 -5.00 4.26 -2.98
C LEU A 103 -4.89 5.50 -3.84
N LEU A 104 -3.82 5.57 -4.60
CA LEU A 104 -3.52 6.62 -5.56
C LEU A 104 -3.83 6.11 -6.96
N ARG A 105 -4.49 6.95 -7.75
CA ARG A 105 -4.58 6.79 -9.21
C ARG A 105 -3.45 7.59 -9.83
N THR A 106 -2.59 6.89 -10.56
CA THR A 106 -1.44 7.47 -11.25
C THR A 106 -1.67 7.44 -12.76
N THR A 107 -1.64 8.62 -13.37
CA THR A 107 -1.66 8.79 -14.82
C THR A 107 -0.30 9.30 -15.26
N SER A 108 0.33 8.59 -16.18
CA SER A 108 1.60 8.97 -16.80
C SER A 108 1.39 9.16 -18.29
N THR A 109 1.75 10.33 -18.81
CA THR A 109 1.70 10.62 -20.25
C THR A 109 3.10 10.82 -20.81
N ARG A 110 3.31 10.40 -22.05
CA ARG A 110 4.55 10.56 -22.79
C ARG A 110 4.22 10.86 -24.25
N GLY A 111 4.81 11.90 -24.84
CA GLY A 111 4.62 12.18 -26.26
C GLY A 111 5.52 13.29 -26.79
N GLY A 112 5.67 13.34 -28.10
CA GLY A 112 6.36 14.44 -28.80
C GLY A 112 7.85 14.58 -28.45
N LYS A 113 8.29 15.81 -28.19
CA LYS A 113 9.70 16.17 -27.88
C LYS A 113 10.09 15.95 -26.41
N GLU A 114 9.21 15.42 -25.58
CA GLU A 114 9.42 15.32 -24.15
C GLU A 114 10.39 14.19 -23.79
N THR A 115 11.42 14.50 -23.01
CA THR A 115 12.43 13.53 -22.58
C THR A 115 12.02 12.73 -21.34
N ARG A 116 10.99 13.18 -20.62
CA ARG A 116 10.49 12.55 -19.38
C ARG A 116 8.96 12.52 -19.39
N PRO A 117 8.35 11.44 -18.85
CA PRO A 117 6.90 11.35 -18.75
C PRO A 117 6.35 12.34 -17.72
N HIS A 118 5.18 12.92 -18.00
CA HIS A 118 4.43 13.70 -17.02
C HIS A 118 3.59 12.77 -16.18
N VAL A 119 3.84 12.77 -14.87
CA VAL A 119 3.16 11.87 -13.94
C VAL A 119 2.30 12.68 -12.99
N LYS A 120 1.01 12.37 -12.95
CA LYS A 120 0.05 12.92 -11.98
C LYS A 120 -0.47 11.78 -11.12
N SER A 121 -0.41 11.93 -9.81
CA SER A 121 -0.98 10.97 -8.85
C SER A 121 -2.04 11.67 -8.01
N ILE A 122 -3.22 11.08 -7.92
CA ILE A 122 -4.38 11.64 -7.22
C ILE A 122 -4.87 10.58 -6.22
N PRO A 123 -5.01 10.90 -4.93
CA PRO A 123 -5.70 10.02 -3.99
C PRO A 123 -7.13 9.81 -4.45
N VAL A 124 -7.49 8.55 -4.70
CA VAL A 124 -8.87 8.17 -5.00
C VAL A 124 -9.56 7.58 -3.80
N ARG A 125 -8.80 7.05 -2.84
CA ARG A 125 -9.34 6.48 -1.61
C ARG A 125 -8.31 6.48 -0.51
N GLN A 126 -8.78 6.64 0.72
CA GLN A 126 -7.95 6.63 1.93
C GLN A 126 -8.74 5.95 3.04
N GLN A 127 -8.07 5.06 3.78
CA GLN A 127 -8.62 4.38 4.94
C GLN A 127 -7.67 4.60 6.13
N GLU A 128 -8.23 5.06 7.24
CA GLU A 128 -7.50 5.32 8.47
C GLU A 128 -7.79 4.26 9.52
N PHE A 129 -6.75 3.85 10.23
CA PHE A 129 -6.81 2.93 11.36
C PHE A 129 -6.27 3.68 12.58
N LEU A 130 -7.13 3.91 13.56
CA LEU A 130 -6.79 4.64 14.78
C LEU A 130 -6.50 3.65 15.92
N PHE A 131 -5.42 3.92 16.64
CA PHE A 131 -4.95 3.11 17.76
C PHE A 131 -4.97 3.87 19.09
N ASP A 132 -5.46 5.12 19.09
CA ASP A 132 -5.78 5.86 20.30
C ASP A 132 -7.22 5.55 20.74
N THR A 133 -7.40 5.02 21.95
CA THR A 133 -8.73 4.76 22.50
C THR A 133 -9.41 6.08 22.87
N GLN A 134 -10.55 6.37 22.25
CA GLN A 134 -11.38 7.56 22.55
C GLN A 134 -12.10 7.53 23.91
N SER A 135 -11.84 6.55 24.78
CA SER A 135 -12.60 6.39 26.02
C SER A 135 -11.71 6.00 27.19
N SER A 136 -11.43 6.99 28.04
CA SER A 136 -11.09 6.83 29.45
C SER A 136 -9.90 5.92 29.80
N SER A 137 -8.70 6.29 29.36
CA SER A 137 -7.47 6.28 30.17
C SER A 137 -6.33 6.84 29.32
N SER A 138 -5.28 7.34 29.98
CA SER A 138 -4.11 8.03 29.45
C SER A 138 -3.21 7.22 28.49
N SER A 139 -3.75 6.38 27.62
CA SER A 139 -2.97 5.60 26.66
C SER A 139 -2.70 6.42 25.40
N PRO A 140 -1.43 6.71 25.07
CA PRO A 140 -1.08 7.57 23.95
C PRO A 140 -1.24 6.88 22.57
N GLY A 141 -1.43 5.55 22.53
CA GLY A 141 -1.58 4.76 21.31
C GLY A 141 -1.25 3.28 21.57
N LEU A 142 -1.12 2.48 20.51
CA LEU A 142 -0.64 1.10 20.60
C LEU A 142 0.85 1.07 20.93
N ALA A 143 1.20 0.57 22.12
CA ALA A 143 2.59 0.48 22.57
C ALA A 143 3.35 -0.65 21.85
N ILE A 144 4.57 -0.35 21.40
CA ILE A 144 5.51 -1.30 20.79
C ILE A 144 6.78 -1.30 21.63
N SER A 145 6.98 -2.35 22.43
CA SER A 145 8.09 -2.42 23.38
C SER A 145 9.35 -2.98 22.73
N TYR A 146 10.52 -2.52 23.19
CA TYR A 146 11.81 -3.08 22.76
C TYR A 146 12.03 -4.51 23.26
N GLU A 147 11.43 -4.85 24.41
CA GLU A 147 11.59 -6.15 25.06
C GLU A 147 10.77 -7.25 24.38
N ASP A 148 9.80 -6.88 23.53
CA ASP A 148 8.95 -7.84 22.84
C ASP A 148 9.76 -8.62 21.80
N THR A 149 9.75 -9.95 21.96
CA THR A 149 10.44 -10.86 21.05
C THR A 149 9.74 -10.87 19.69
N ASP A 150 8.41 -10.89 19.69
CA ASP A 150 7.59 -10.91 18.48
C ASP A 150 7.21 -9.50 17.99
N PRO A 151 7.20 -9.27 16.67
CA PRO A 151 6.70 -8.02 16.11
C PRO A 151 5.19 -7.90 16.30
N VAL A 152 4.71 -6.67 16.47
CA VAL A 152 3.29 -6.33 16.55
C VAL A 152 2.66 -6.45 15.15
N GLU A 153 1.58 -7.21 15.03
CA GLU A 153 0.81 -7.39 13.79
C GLU A 153 -0.29 -6.33 13.69
N LEU A 154 -0.35 -5.63 12.55
CA LEU A 154 -1.41 -4.70 12.19
C LEU A 154 -2.14 -5.28 10.98
N ASP A 155 -3.42 -5.61 11.15
CA ASP A 155 -4.29 -5.93 10.03
C ASP A 155 -4.87 -4.63 9.46
N LEU A 156 -4.38 -4.27 8.28
CA LEU A 156 -4.76 -3.05 7.56
C LEU A 156 -5.56 -3.40 6.29
N THR A 157 -6.33 -4.49 6.34
CA THR A 157 -7.19 -4.90 5.22
C THR A 157 -7.99 -3.72 4.69
N PHE A 158 -7.72 -3.40 3.42
CA PHE A 158 -8.24 -2.23 2.76
C PHE A 158 -9.60 -2.56 2.16
N ASP A 159 -10.64 -1.91 2.66
CA ASP A 159 -11.95 -1.96 2.05
C ASP A 159 -11.83 -1.36 0.64
N LEU A 160 -12.40 -2.01 -0.37
CA LEU A 160 -12.46 -1.57 -1.75
C LEU A 160 -13.84 -1.05 -2.17
N GLN A 161 -14.90 -1.32 -1.39
CA GLN A 161 -16.30 -1.06 -1.77
C GLN A 161 -17.05 -0.04 -0.90
N SER A 162 -16.40 0.63 0.06
CA SER A 162 -16.94 1.80 0.78
C SER A 162 -17.80 2.73 -0.09
N GLU A 163 -18.90 3.19 0.51
CA GLU A 163 -20.05 3.87 -0.10
C GLU A 163 -19.70 5.10 -0.94
N SER A 164 -18.65 5.84 -0.57
CA SER A 164 -18.31 7.12 -1.20
C SER A 164 -17.54 6.99 -2.51
N ASN A 165 -16.75 5.92 -2.69
CA ASN A 165 -15.94 5.71 -3.90
C ASN A 165 -15.53 4.23 -4.05
N PRO A 166 -16.47 3.36 -4.46
CA PRO A 166 -16.21 1.93 -4.60
C PRO A 166 -15.33 1.63 -5.82
N ALA A 167 -14.46 0.63 -5.71
CA ALA A 167 -13.48 0.27 -6.72
C ALA A 167 -14.11 -0.15 -8.05
N LYS A 168 -15.38 -0.61 -8.02
CA LYS A 168 -16.17 -0.92 -9.22
C LYS A 168 -16.37 0.26 -10.17
N LEU A 169 -16.24 1.50 -9.66
CA LEU A 169 -16.36 2.72 -10.46
C LEU A 169 -15.02 3.21 -10.99
N PHE A 170 -13.91 2.54 -10.65
CA PHE A 170 -12.60 2.94 -11.12
C PHE A 170 -12.38 2.49 -12.57
N THR A 171 -11.79 3.37 -13.38
CA THR A 171 -11.25 2.97 -14.67
C THR A 171 -10.19 1.90 -14.47
N PRO A 172 -10.26 0.76 -15.18
CA PRO A 172 -9.25 -0.29 -15.08
C PRO A 172 -7.85 0.21 -15.41
N SER A 173 -6.85 -0.52 -14.93
CA SER A 173 -5.45 -0.23 -15.27
C SER A 173 -5.16 -0.57 -16.72
N PHE A 174 -4.49 0.33 -17.45
CA PHE A 174 -4.08 0.10 -18.83
C PHE A 174 -2.81 0.85 -19.19
N ARG A 175 -2.10 0.36 -20.20
CA ARG A 175 -0.89 0.98 -20.73
C ARG A 175 -0.93 0.98 -22.25
N THR A 176 -0.77 2.16 -22.82
CA THR A 176 -0.53 2.42 -24.25
C THR A 176 0.88 3.00 -24.41
N PRO A 177 1.42 3.11 -25.64
CA PRO A 177 2.75 3.68 -25.85
C PRO A 177 2.94 5.09 -25.27
N ASN A 178 1.87 5.90 -25.23
CA ASN A 178 1.94 7.32 -24.86
C ASN A 178 1.17 7.67 -23.57
N PHE A 179 0.43 6.72 -23.00
CA PHE A 179 -0.43 6.94 -21.84
C PHE A 179 -0.51 5.69 -20.97
N GLN A 180 -0.33 5.84 -19.68
CA GLN A 180 -0.38 4.79 -18.68
C GLN A 180 -1.30 5.22 -17.53
N HIS A 181 -2.22 4.33 -17.16
CA HIS A 181 -3.17 4.48 -16.07
C HIS A 181 -3.01 3.32 -15.12
N GLU A 182 -2.58 3.58 -13.89
CA GLU A 182 -2.29 2.56 -12.90
C GLU A 182 -2.70 3.01 -11.50
N PHE A 183 -2.82 2.06 -10.58
CA PHE A 183 -3.03 2.35 -9.17
C PHE A 183 -1.78 2.02 -8.36
N LEU A 184 -1.49 2.89 -7.41
CA LEU A 184 -0.44 2.70 -6.43
C LEU A 184 -1.07 2.76 -5.05
N LEU A 185 -0.82 1.76 -4.22
CA LEU A 185 -1.20 1.79 -2.83
C LEU A 185 -0.01 2.19 -1.97
N THR A 186 -0.23 3.08 -1.01
CA THR A 186 0.77 3.54 -0.05
C THR A 186 0.33 3.31 1.38
N VAL A 187 1.26 2.91 2.24
CA VAL A 187 1.01 2.72 3.68
C VAL A 187 1.92 3.64 4.49
N THR A 188 1.34 4.40 5.40
CA THR A 188 2.05 5.27 6.34
C THR A 188 1.63 4.99 7.78
N LEU A 189 2.54 5.26 8.73
CA LEU A 189 2.33 5.12 10.17
C LEU A 189 2.65 6.44 10.87
N LEU A 190 1.81 6.85 11.80
CA LEU A 190 2.05 8.01 12.67
C LEU A 190 2.28 7.54 14.10
N PHE A 191 3.46 7.85 14.62
CA PHE A 191 3.82 7.60 16.02
C PHE A 191 3.57 8.85 16.85
N VAL A 192 3.26 8.67 18.13
CA VAL A 192 3.08 9.78 19.08
C VAL A 192 4.38 10.57 19.26
N GLU A 193 5.51 9.88 19.16
CA GLU A 193 6.84 10.46 19.31
C GLU A 193 7.30 11.28 18.08
N ASP A 194 6.50 11.32 17.01
CA ASP A 194 6.79 11.99 15.76
C ASP A 194 5.73 13.04 15.39
N GLU A 195 6.16 14.10 14.70
CA GLU A 195 5.26 15.07 14.08
C GLU A 195 4.91 14.72 12.62
N ILE A 196 5.59 13.73 12.04
CA ILE A 196 5.47 13.36 10.63
C ILE A 196 5.06 11.89 10.46
N GLU A 197 4.31 11.62 9.40
CA GLU A 197 4.00 10.25 9.02
C GLU A 197 5.23 9.53 8.46
N ARG A 198 5.46 8.32 8.94
CA ARG A 198 6.51 7.42 8.50
C ARG A 198 5.99 6.55 7.37
N PHE A 199 6.56 6.74 6.19
CA PHE A 199 6.27 5.89 5.03
C PHE A 199 6.80 4.47 5.25
N VAL A 200 5.91 3.49 5.18
CA VAL A 200 6.24 2.06 5.26
C VAL A 200 6.60 1.51 3.89
N GLY A 201 5.69 1.68 2.92
CA GLY A 201 5.87 1.12 1.59
C GLY A 201 4.85 1.63 0.57
N ARG A 202 5.17 1.38 -0.71
CA ARG A 202 4.28 1.56 -1.85
C ARG A 202 4.36 0.34 -2.75
N PHE A 203 3.24 -0.07 -3.31
CA PHE A 203 3.19 -1.18 -4.24
C PHE A 203 2.12 -0.93 -5.30
N PRO A 204 2.34 -1.42 -6.54
CA PRO A 204 1.35 -1.31 -7.60
C PRO A 204 0.16 -2.21 -7.31
N VAL A 205 -1.02 -1.75 -7.69
CA VAL A 205 -2.27 -2.52 -7.69
C VAL A 205 -2.86 -2.43 -9.10
N GLN A 206 -3.13 -3.58 -9.70
CA GLN A 206 -3.78 -3.64 -11.00
C GLN A 206 -5.27 -3.87 -10.78
N ILE A 207 -6.07 -2.85 -11.04
CA ILE A 207 -7.53 -2.99 -11.00
C ILE A 207 -8.00 -3.45 -12.38
N VAL A 208 -8.63 -4.61 -12.42
CA VAL A 208 -9.20 -5.21 -13.63
C VAL A 208 -10.72 -5.21 -13.55
N PRO A 209 -11.45 -5.24 -14.68
CA PRO A 209 -12.89 -5.38 -14.67
C PRO A 209 -13.35 -6.55 -13.80
N ALA A 210 -14.56 -6.46 -13.25
CA ALA A 210 -15.18 -7.62 -12.63
C ALA A 210 -15.22 -8.76 -13.66
N ALA A 211 -15.00 -9.99 -13.20
CA ALA A 211 -15.23 -11.14 -14.07
C ALA A 211 -16.74 -11.16 -14.38
N GLU A 212 -17.10 -10.89 -15.63
CA GLU A 212 -18.47 -11.16 -16.08
C GLU A 212 -18.73 -12.64 -15.79
N VAL A 213 -19.86 -12.91 -15.14
CA VAL A 213 -20.30 -14.29 -14.81
C VAL A 213 -20.42 -15.13 -16.09
N ASP A 214 -20.53 -14.48 -17.25
CA ASP A 214 -20.44 -15.10 -18.56
C ASP A 214 -19.31 -14.42 -19.36
N GLY A 215 -18.28 -15.19 -19.69
CA GLY A 215 -17.13 -14.69 -20.45
C GLY A 215 -17.53 -14.09 -21.79
N ASN A 216 -16.98 -12.90 -22.06
CA ASN A 216 -17.12 -12.08 -23.27
C ASN A 216 -18.43 -11.30 -23.35
N GLN A 217 -18.38 -10.02 -22.98
CA GLN A 217 -18.63 -8.91 -23.90
C GLN A 217 -18.13 -7.60 -23.28
N LEU A 218 -17.21 -6.90 -23.96
CA LEU A 218 -17.19 -5.44 -23.82
C LEU A 218 -18.64 -4.97 -24.04
N PRO A 219 -19.19 -4.04 -23.23
CA PRO A 219 -20.56 -3.58 -23.40
C PRO A 219 -20.77 -3.22 -24.87
N ALA A 220 -21.84 -3.74 -25.47
CA ALA A 220 -22.13 -3.52 -26.88
C ALA A 220 -22.16 -2.01 -27.13
N PHE A 221 -21.53 -1.56 -28.22
CA PHE A 221 -21.40 -0.13 -28.55
C PHE A 221 -22.77 0.59 -28.59
N GLU A 222 -23.83 -0.18 -28.85
CA GLU A 222 -25.23 0.23 -28.88
C GLU A 222 -25.79 0.66 -27.50
N GLU A 223 -25.23 0.15 -26.38
CA GLU A 223 -25.64 0.57 -25.03
C GLU A 223 -24.99 1.90 -24.59
N VAL A 224 -23.83 2.25 -25.16
CA VAL A 224 -23.05 3.43 -24.76
C VAL A 224 -23.41 4.66 -25.62
N ALA A 225 -23.68 4.46 -26.90
CA ALA A 225 -24.19 5.48 -27.80
C ALA A 225 -25.69 5.28 -27.96
N GLY A 226 -26.48 5.75 -26.98
CA GLY A 226 -27.92 5.49 -26.90
C GLY A 226 -28.62 5.54 -28.25
N GLY A 227 -28.89 4.36 -28.82
CA GLY A 227 -29.74 4.12 -30.00
C GLY A 227 -29.38 4.81 -31.32
N ASP A 228 -28.44 5.75 -31.36
CA ASP A 228 -28.10 6.47 -32.57
C ASP A 228 -27.02 5.70 -33.33
N ALA A 229 -27.37 5.30 -34.56
CA ALA A 229 -26.46 4.63 -35.48
C ALA A 229 -25.13 5.40 -35.57
N PRO A 230 -23.98 4.70 -35.68
CA PRO A 230 -22.69 5.36 -35.83
C PRO A 230 -22.76 6.34 -37.01
N PRO A 231 -22.14 7.53 -36.91
CA PRO A 231 -22.13 8.48 -38.00
C PRO A 231 -21.56 7.80 -39.24
N THR A 232 -22.39 7.67 -40.28
CA THR A 232 -21.94 7.22 -41.59
C THR A 232 -20.88 8.20 -42.07
N PHE A 233 -19.64 7.72 -42.19
CA PHE A 233 -18.62 8.44 -42.94
C PHE A 233 -19.07 8.42 -44.41
N GLU A 234 -19.64 9.53 -44.87
CA GLU A 234 -19.73 9.76 -46.30
C GLU A 234 -18.30 9.98 -46.80
N GLU A 235 -17.76 8.93 -47.41
CA GLU A 235 -16.57 9.00 -48.22
C GLU A 235 -16.86 9.98 -49.36
N SER A 236 -16.49 11.24 -49.18
CA SER A 236 -16.53 12.25 -50.23
C SER A 236 -15.36 11.97 -51.17
N VAL A 237 -15.47 10.90 -51.93
CA VAL A 237 -14.68 10.68 -53.15
C VAL A 237 -15.49 11.27 -54.29
N SER A 238 -15.21 12.51 -54.66
CA SER A 238 -15.56 13.05 -55.98
C SER A 238 -14.73 14.29 -56.31
N ALA A 239 -13.83 14.08 -57.29
CA ALA A 239 -13.19 15.01 -58.22
C ALA A 239 -12.24 16.10 -57.69
#